data_AF-A0A3B9HDY8-F1
#
_entry.id   AF-A0A3B9HDY8-F1
#
_cell.length_a   1.000
_cell.length_b   1.000
_cell.length_c   1.000
_cell.angle_alpha   90.00
_cell.angle_beta   90.00
_cell.angle_gamma   90.00
#
_symmetry.space_group_name_H-M   'P 1'
#
loop_
_entity.id
_entity.type
_entity.pdbx_description
1 polymer ?
#
loop_
_entity_poly.entity_id
_entity_poly.type
_entity_poly.pdbx_seq_one_letter_code
_entity_poly.pdbx_strand_id
1 'polypeptide(L)'
;MIYNAERGDISIAVGGDAMITRRMSAFNEPNFLNLIDILKKADVSVVNLEMLFHDYESSWQWTDTTYTRSDPRNLADLKWMGVDAVTTANNHSFDFSEGGFLTTLSHCKDFDLPAAGGGLDIDQARAPVYVDSAKGRVAVMSATSTFSEQSRAGAGRPDFPGRPGVNALRHEVVHYVKRDVFEALHKANQELGYEGLATAKREFGFRGNEKPIDPSSQVDFLDNRFVLGEEFGVRTSVNESDMSGIGNWIRGAQKQADWTIYGFHCHESGQTGEFHGLNRLTPPEFLVDFAHWTIDQGCALFAGHGPHLLRGIEIYKGMPIFYSLGNFIFQNESVLRLPDEAYRRFGLGYDQTPGDYLDTRSGSGTRAFAGNPVFWQSV
;
A
#
# COMPACT_ATOMS: atom_id res chain seq x y z
N MET A 1 27.25 -11.38 27.90
CA MET A 1 26.50 -10.35 27.17
C MET A 1 26.87 -9.00 27.75
N ILE A 2 27.53 -8.17 26.95
CA ILE A 2 27.97 -6.81 27.33
C ILE A 2 26.88 -5.81 26.96
N TYR A 3 26.18 -6.04 25.83
CA TYR A 3 25.09 -5.21 25.36
C TYR A 3 23.76 -5.97 25.37
N ASN A 4 22.66 -5.23 25.59
CA ASN A 4 21.31 -5.79 25.57
C ASN A 4 20.94 -6.36 24.19
N ALA A 5 21.46 -5.78 23.10
CA ALA A 5 21.28 -6.28 21.74
C ALA A 5 21.85 -7.70 21.50
N GLU A 6 22.88 -8.11 22.24
CA GLU A 6 23.51 -9.44 22.10
C GLU A 6 22.61 -10.59 22.60
N ARG A 7 21.48 -10.27 23.24
CA ARG A 7 20.51 -11.26 23.72
C ARG A 7 19.70 -11.90 22.59
N GLY A 8 19.59 -11.24 21.44
CA GLY A 8 18.75 -11.70 20.34
C GLY A 8 17.26 -11.76 20.72
N ASP A 9 16.82 -10.90 21.64
CA ASP A 9 15.41 -10.71 22.02
C ASP A 9 14.97 -9.27 21.76
N ILE A 10 13.86 -9.08 21.05
CA ILE A 10 13.27 -7.78 20.78
C ILE A 10 11.75 -7.86 20.84
N SER A 11 11.11 -6.80 21.29
CA SER A 11 9.66 -6.60 21.16
C SER A 11 9.37 -5.56 20.09
N ILE A 12 8.57 -5.94 19.09
CA ILE A 12 8.16 -5.06 17.98
C ILE A 12 6.64 -4.98 17.98
N ALA A 13 6.10 -3.76 18.05
CA ALA A 13 4.67 -3.49 17.86
C ALA A 13 4.42 -3.00 16.44
N VAL A 14 3.51 -3.65 15.72
CA VAL A 14 3.06 -3.18 14.40
C VAL A 14 1.58 -2.83 14.45
N GLY A 15 1.26 -1.62 14.03
CA GLY A 15 -0.11 -1.17 13.82
C GLY A 15 -0.52 -1.25 12.36
N GLY A 16 -1.83 -1.30 12.16
CA GLY A 16 -2.46 -1.21 10.85
C GLY A 16 -2.39 0.18 10.22
N ASP A 17 -3.39 0.48 9.41
CA ASP A 17 -3.52 1.75 8.70
C ASP A 17 -3.75 2.92 9.68
N ALA A 18 -2.95 3.98 9.56
CA ALA A 18 -2.99 5.18 10.37
C ALA A 18 -3.44 6.38 9.52
N MET A 19 -4.75 6.48 9.34
CA MET A 19 -5.43 7.63 8.75
C MET A 19 -5.88 8.59 9.86
N ILE A 20 -4.97 9.47 10.29
CA ILE A 20 -5.19 10.43 11.37
C ILE A 20 -5.44 11.83 10.80
N THR A 21 -6.59 12.45 11.09
CA THR A 21 -6.90 13.84 10.70
C THR A 21 -7.13 14.76 11.90
N ARG A 22 -7.34 14.18 13.09
CA ARG A 22 -7.60 14.89 14.34
C ARG A 22 -6.50 14.62 15.36
N ARG A 23 -6.36 15.54 16.31
CA ARG A 23 -5.46 15.37 17.47
C ARG A 23 -5.93 14.19 18.32
N MET A 24 -5.12 13.14 18.39
CA MET A 24 -5.33 11.98 19.23
C MET A 24 -4.95 12.24 20.69
N SER A 25 -4.04 13.18 20.94
CA SER A 25 -3.62 13.56 22.30
C SER A 25 -4.72 14.24 23.13
N ALA A 26 -5.88 14.54 22.53
CA ALA A 26 -7.05 15.11 23.20
C ALA A 26 -7.92 14.06 23.90
N PHE A 27 -7.75 12.77 23.57
CA PHE A 27 -8.53 11.66 24.11
C PHE A 27 -7.87 11.06 25.35
N ASN A 28 -8.66 10.63 26.33
CA ASN A 28 -8.20 10.14 27.63
C ASN A 28 -8.89 8.85 28.09
N GLU A 29 -9.65 8.21 27.20
CA GLU A 29 -10.37 6.99 27.47
C GLU A 29 -9.40 5.86 27.85
N PRO A 30 -9.63 5.12 28.96
CA PRO A 30 -8.67 4.12 29.43
C PRO A 30 -8.30 3.04 28.41
N ASN A 31 -9.27 2.55 27.64
CA ASN A 31 -9.02 1.53 26.62
C ASN A 31 -8.14 2.07 25.47
N PHE A 32 -8.36 3.32 25.08
CA PHE A 32 -7.52 3.99 24.09
C PHE A 32 -6.10 4.14 24.60
N LEU A 33 -5.92 4.66 25.83
CA LEU A 33 -4.58 4.81 26.43
C LEU A 33 -3.86 3.47 26.62
N ASN A 34 -4.58 2.39 26.95
CA ASN A 34 -4.01 1.05 27.05
C ASN A 34 -3.46 0.54 25.70
N LEU A 35 -4.16 0.81 24.60
CA LEU A 35 -3.66 0.51 23.25
C LEU A 35 -2.36 1.28 22.97
N ILE A 36 -2.32 2.56 23.33
CA ILE A 36 -1.12 3.40 23.16
C ILE A 36 0.04 2.88 24.01
N ASP A 37 -0.25 2.36 25.20
CA ASP A 37 0.75 1.79 26.09
C ASP A 37 1.40 0.52 25.52
N ILE A 38 0.74 -0.20 24.60
CA ILE A 38 1.33 -1.34 23.88
C ILE A 38 2.48 -0.87 22.98
N LEU A 39 2.25 0.19 22.19
CA LEU A 39 3.28 0.75 21.29
C LEU A 39 4.44 1.31 22.12
N LYS A 40 4.15 2.09 23.16
CA LYS A 40 5.16 2.70 24.04
C LYS A 40 6.05 1.71 24.78
N LYS A 41 5.55 0.49 25.04
CA LYS A 41 6.30 -0.55 25.74
C LYS A 41 7.14 -1.42 24.81
N ALA A 42 6.88 -1.40 23.51
CA ALA A 42 7.71 -2.11 22.54
C ALA A 42 9.08 -1.43 22.42
N ASP A 43 10.10 -2.20 22.03
CA ASP A 43 11.43 -1.64 21.75
C ASP A 43 11.44 -0.82 20.46
N VAL A 44 10.57 -1.19 19.50
CA VAL A 44 10.28 -0.46 18.26
C VAL A 44 8.81 -0.62 17.91
N SER A 45 8.15 0.46 17.47
CA SER A 45 6.81 0.40 16.89
C SER A 45 6.66 1.08 15.54
N VAL A 46 5.87 0.47 14.65
CA VAL A 46 5.68 0.90 13.25
C VAL A 46 4.22 0.85 12.83
N VAL A 47 3.75 1.84 12.08
CA VAL A 47 2.39 1.89 11.50
C VAL A 47 2.41 2.29 10.02
N ASN A 48 1.35 1.99 9.28
CA ASN A 48 1.21 2.44 7.90
C ASN A 48 0.60 3.85 7.82
N LEU A 49 1.36 4.81 7.30
CA LEU A 49 0.94 6.19 7.14
C LEU A 49 0.16 6.35 5.83
N GLU A 50 -1.10 5.92 5.86
CA GLU A 50 -1.96 5.81 4.68
C GLU A 50 -2.69 7.12 4.33
N MET A 51 -1.94 8.22 4.32
CA MET A 51 -2.41 9.53 3.87
C MET A 51 -1.25 10.54 3.76
N LEU A 52 -1.54 11.71 3.20
CA LEU A 52 -0.55 12.78 3.04
C LEU A 52 -0.61 13.83 4.15
N PHE A 53 0.54 14.33 4.59
CA PHE A 53 0.70 15.31 5.68
C PHE A 53 1.28 16.60 5.12
N HIS A 54 0.39 17.52 4.73
CA HIS A 54 0.75 18.74 4.01
C HIS A 54 -0.37 19.79 4.16
N ASP A 55 -0.20 21.03 3.68
CA ASP A 55 -1.21 22.11 3.72
C ASP A 55 -1.71 22.55 2.33
N TYR A 56 -2.02 21.58 1.48
CA TYR A 56 -2.61 21.80 0.15
C TYR A 56 -1.77 22.71 -0.77
N GLU A 57 -0.45 22.63 -0.63
CA GLU A 57 0.54 23.37 -1.41
C GLU A 57 0.64 22.86 -2.85
N SER A 58 0.19 21.62 -3.09
CA SER A 58 0.29 20.92 -4.37
C SER A 58 -1.08 20.63 -4.99
N SER A 59 -1.09 20.49 -6.31
CA SER A 59 -2.25 19.99 -7.05
C SER A 59 -2.57 18.55 -6.66
N TRP A 60 -3.74 18.07 -7.06
CA TRP A 60 -4.23 16.73 -6.78
C TRP A 60 -4.12 15.81 -8.00
N GLN A 61 -4.06 14.50 -7.76
CA GLN A 61 -4.12 13.47 -8.79
C GLN A 61 -5.51 12.83 -8.77
N TRP A 62 -6.08 12.54 -9.93
CA TRP A 62 -7.34 11.80 -9.98
C TRP A 62 -7.23 10.46 -9.23
N THR A 63 -8.21 10.21 -8.36
CA THR A 63 -8.40 8.92 -7.70
C THR A 63 -9.87 8.53 -7.72
N ASP A 64 -10.13 7.22 -7.86
CA ASP A 64 -11.46 6.64 -7.72
C ASP A 64 -11.81 6.32 -6.26
N THR A 65 -10.90 6.62 -5.32
CA THR A 65 -11.09 6.50 -3.88
C THR A 65 -11.31 7.88 -3.23
N THR A 66 -11.05 8.02 -1.93
CA THR A 66 -11.15 9.29 -1.21
C THR A 66 -9.82 10.02 -1.27
N TYR A 67 -9.83 11.35 -1.41
CA TYR A 67 -8.62 12.15 -1.20
C TYR A 67 -8.31 12.26 0.27
N THR A 68 -7.12 11.82 0.67
CA THR A 68 -6.71 11.76 2.06
C THR A 68 -5.63 12.79 2.35
N ARG A 69 -5.85 13.58 3.40
CA ARG A 69 -4.91 14.60 3.87
C ARG A 69 -5.03 14.78 5.36
N SER A 70 -3.89 14.99 6.00
CA SER A 70 -3.74 15.35 7.41
C SER A 70 -2.97 16.66 7.59
N ASP A 71 -3.23 17.32 8.72
CA ASP A 71 -2.37 18.41 9.20
C ASP A 71 -1.00 17.83 9.63
N PRO A 72 0.14 18.39 9.17
CA PRO A 72 1.47 17.89 9.51
C PRO A 72 1.72 17.71 11.02
N ARG A 73 1.07 18.54 11.86
CA ARG A 73 1.23 18.45 13.31
C ARG A 73 0.75 17.10 13.87
N ASN A 74 -0.14 16.39 13.19
CA ASN A 74 -0.62 15.07 13.62
C ASN A 74 0.50 14.00 13.64
N LEU A 75 1.62 14.23 12.94
CA LEU A 75 2.83 13.39 13.07
C LEU A 75 3.37 13.40 14.51
N ALA A 76 3.28 14.53 15.21
CA ALA A 76 3.66 14.62 16.63
C ALA A 76 2.75 13.77 17.53
N ASP A 77 1.49 13.56 17.15
CA ASP A 77 0.59 12.68 17.91
C ASP A 77 0.95 11.21 17.70
N LEU A 78 1.36 10.80 16.49
CA LEU A 78 1.90 9.45 16.26
C LEU A 78 3.13 9.20 17.14
N LYS A 79 4.06 10.17 17.21
CA LYS A 79 5.21 10.07 18.13
C LYS A 79 4.78 10.04 19.60
N TRP A 80 3.81 10.88 20.00
CA TRP A 80 3.25 10.83 21.36
C TRP A 80 2.60 9.46 21.67
N MET A 81 2.09 8.77 20.65
CA MET A 81 1.55 7.41 20.77
C MET A 81 2.62 6.31 20.86
N GLY A 82 3.90 6.67 20.70
CA GLY A 82 5.02 5.72 20.75
C GLY A 82 5.43 5.16 19.39
N VAL A 83 4.94 5.73 18.27
CA VAL A 83 5.36 5.32 16.91
C VAL A 83 6.79 5.78 16.65
N ASP A 84 7.67 4.84 16.33
CA ASP A 84 9.10 5.09 16.08
C ASP A 84 9.43 5.20 14.59
N ALA A 85 8.65 4.56 13.72
CA ALA A 85 8.77 4.70 12.27
C ALA A 85 7.43 4.47 11.57
N VAL A 86 7.35 4.88 10.31
CA VAL A 86 6.15 4.72 9.48
C VAL A 86 6.47 4.13 8.11
N THR A 87 5.49 3.48 7.50
CA THR A 87 5.53 3.12 6.08
C THR A 87 4.71 4.08 5.26
N THR A 88 5.18 4.39 4.05
CA THR A 88 4.57 5.36 3.13
C THR A 88 4.35 4.78 1.74
N ALA A 89 4.64 3.50 1.51
CA ALA A 89 4.26 2.83 0.26
C ALA A 89 2.79 2.42 0.34
N ASN A 90 1.88 3.22 -0.21
CA ASN A 90 0.46 2.90 -0.31
C ASN A 90 -0.22 3.62 -1.49
N ASN A 91 -1.48 3.30 -1.73
CA ASN A 91 -2.31 3.89 -2.79
C ASN A 91 -2.54 5.41 -2.60
N HIS A 92 -2.63 5.88 -1.36
CA HIS A 92 -2.92 7.27 -1.00
C HIS A 92 -1.72 8.21 -1.06
N SER A 93 -0.53 7.68 -1.36
CA SER A 93 0.73 8.43 -1.39
C SER A 93 0.76 9.55 -2.43
N PHE A 94 -0.17 9.57 -3.40
CA PHE A 94 -0.18 10.54 -4.50
C PHE A 94 -1.53 11.27 -4.65
N ASP A 95 -2.43 11.19 -3.67
CA ASP A 95 -3.71 11.92 -3.72
C ASP A 95 -3.52 13.42 -4.02
N PHE A 96 -2.43 14.01 -3.50
CA PHE A 96 -2.01 15.40 -3.75
C PHE A 96 -0.75 15.48 -4.61
N SER A 97 -0.67 14.62 -5.62
CA SER A 97 0.42 14.51 -6.60
C SER A 97 1.80 14.27 -5.97
N GLU A 98 2.85 14.30 -6.80
CA GLU A 98 4.25 14.21 -6.35
C GLU A 98 4.60 15.25 -5.29
N GLY A 99 4.09 16.48 -5.41
CA GLY A 99 4.39 17.54 -4.45
C GLY A 99 3.82 17.28 -3.05
N GLY A 100 2.60 16.75 -2.93
CA GLY A 100 2.02 16.34 -1.64
C GLY A 100 2.79 15.17 -1.01
N PHE A 101 3.24 14.21 -1.85
CA PHE A 101 4.09 13.11 -1.42
C PHE A 101 5.43 13.59 -0.84
N LEU A 102 6.16 14.41 -1.60
CA LEU A 102 7.46 14.93 -1.18
C LEU A 102 7.35 15.82 0.07
N THR A 103 6.30 16.63 0.16
CA THR A 103 6.02 17.44 1.35
C THR A 103 5.76 16.57 2.57
N THR A 104 5.04 15.46 2.40
CA THR A 104 4.81 14.47 3.47
C THR A 104 6.12 13.85 3.95
N LEU A 105 6.99 13.42 3.03
CA LEU A 105 8.31 12.87 3.39
C LEU A 105 9.18 13.90 4.12
N SER A 106 9.14 15.17 3.68
CA SER A 106 9.83 16.28 4.37
C SER A 106 9.31 16.46 5.79
N HIS A 107 7.99 16.50 5.98
CA HIS A 107 7.43 16.65 7.32
C HIS A 107 7.73 15.44 8.21
N CYS A 108 7.67 14.20 7.70
CA CYS A 108 8.12 13.03 8.46
C CYS A 108 9.55 13.23 8.98
N LYS A 109 10.46 13.73 8.16
CA LYS A 109 11.83 14.07 8.56
C LYS A 109 11.88 15.20 9.60
N ASP A 110 11.12 16.28 9.42
CA ASP A 110 11.10 17.43 10.34
C ASP A 110 10.56 17.07 11.73
N PHE A 111 9.63 16.12 11.79
CA PHE A 111 9.11 15.56 13.04
C PHE A 111 9.99 14.42 13.60
N ASP A 112 11.09 14.07 12.95
CA ASP A 112 11.98 12.97 13.33
C ASP A 112 11.21 11.64 13.40
N LEU A 113 10.45 11.36 12.35
CA LEU A 113 9.68 10.13 12.15
C LEU A 113 10.18 9.44 10.87
N PRO A 114 11.11 8.49 10.97
CA PRO A 114 11.63 7.74 9.83
C PRO A 114 10.51 7.12 8.98
N ALA A 115 10.56 7.33 7.66
CA ALA A 115 9.54 6.90 6.72
C ALA A 115 10.10 5.95 5.66
N ALA A 116 9.62 4.70 5.63
CA ALA A 116 10.03 3.68 4.67
C ALA A 116 9.08 3.61 3.46
N GLY A 117 9.57 3.08 2.34
CA GLY A 117 8.73 2.74 1.17
C GLY A 117 8.48 3.88 0.19
N GLY A 118 9.09 5.04 0.42
CA GLY A 118 8.95 6.23 -0.40
C GLY A 118 10.26 6.97 -0.56
N GLY A 119 10.47 7.62 -1.70
CA GLY A 119 11.72 8.37 -1.94
C GLY A 119 11.72 9.21 -3.20
N LEU A 120 12.85 9.88 -3.46
CA LEU A 120 13.08 10.69 -4.66
C LEU A 120 13.32 9.86 -5.93
N ASP A 121 13.59 8.56 -5.75
CA ASP A 121 13.80 7.58 -6.80
C ASP A 121 13.54 6.17 -6.22
N ILE A 122 13.63 5.14 -7.08
CA ILE A 122 13.36 3.76 -6.67
C ILE A 122 14.37 3.20 -5.68
N ASP A 123 15.62 3.70 -5.66
CA ASP A 123 16.64 3.22 -4.73
C ASP A 123 16.37 3.75 -3.32
N GLN A 124 16.03 5.04 -3.20
CA GLN A 124 15.58 5.61 -1.92
C GLN A 124 14.27 4.97 -1.45
N ALA A 125 13.31 4.75 -2.35
CA ALA A 125 12.04 4.14 -1.97
C ALA A 125 12.20 2.69 -1.44
N ARG A 126 13.19 1.95 -1.95
CA ARG A 126 13.54 0.60 -1.48
C ARG A 126 14.45 0.58 -0.26
N ALA A 127 15.15 1.67 0.03
CA ALA A 127 16.10 1.72 1.13
C ALA A 127 15.40 1.53 2.49
N PRO A 128 16.07 0.87 3.46
CA PRO A 128 15.57 0.83 4.82
C PRO A 128 15.68 2.20 5.47
N VAL A 129 14.75 2.49 6.36
CA VAL A 129 15.00 3.42 7.46
C VAL A 129 15.39 2.63 8.70
N TYR A 130 16.13 3.25 9.62
CA TYR A 130 16.64 2.57 10.80
C TYR A 130 16.07 3.20 12.06
N VAL A 131 15.67 2.35 12.99
CA VAL A 131 15.30 2.72 14.36
C VAL A 131 16.29 2.05 15.30
N ASP A 132 16.92 2.83 16.17
CA ASP A 132 17.86 2.34 17.18
C ASP A 132 17.14 2.13 18.52
N SER A 133 17.20 0.92 19.06
CA SER A 133 16.71 0.58 20.39
C SER A 133 17.83 0.04 21.28
N ALA A 134 17.59 -0.06 22.58
CA ALA A 134 18.53 -0.73 23.49
C ALA A 134 18.71 -2.23 23.17
N LYS A 135 17.76 -2.85 22.45
CA LYS A 135 17.75 -4.26 22.03
C LYS A 135 18.33 -4.49 20.63
N GLY A 136 18.80 -3.43 19.98
CA GLY A 136 19.40 -3.50 18.66
C GLY A 136 18.77 -2.52 17.68
N ARG A 137 19.36 -2.47 16.49
CA ARG A 137 18.88 -1.67 15.38
C ARG A 137 17.87 -2.46 14.54
N VAL A 138 16.75 -1.82 14.23
CA VAL A 138 15.71 -2.37 13.36
C VAL A 138 15.72 -1.63 12.03
N ALA A 139 15.87 -2.37 10.93
CA ALA A 139 15.63 -1.88 9.58
C ALA A 139 14.14 -2.02 9.23
N VAL A 140 13.51 -0.92 8.85
CA VAL A 140 12.11 -0.86 8.41
C VAL A 140 12.10 -0.58 6.91
N MET A 141 11.46 -1.47 6.17
CA MET A 141 11.29 -1.38 4.72
C MET A 141 9.81 -1.54 4.38
N SER A 142 9.35 -1.01 3.24
CA SER A 142 8.00 -1.31 2.77
C SER A 142 7.83 -1.20 1.26
N ALA A 143 6.77 -1.81 0.76
CA ALA A 143 6.32 -1.71 -0.62
C ALA A 143 4.78 -1.75 -0.71
N THR A 144 4.25 -1.51 -1.92
CA THR A 144 2.82 -1.65 -2.20
C THR A 144 2.56 -2.29 -3.55
N SER A 145 1.51 -3.10 -3.65
CA SER A 145 0.96 -3.59 -4.92
C SER A 145 -0.18 -2.73 -5.48
N THR A 146 -0.78 -1.88 -4.64
CA THR A 146 -1.92 -1.04 -5.01
C THR A 146 -1.45 0.40 -5.19
N PHE A 147 -1.22 0.80 -6.44
CA PHE A 147 -0.66 2.11 -6.79
C PHE A 147 -1.09 2.54 -8.19
N SER A 148 -0.85 3.81 -8.51
CA SER A 148 -0.99 4.34 -9.88
C SER A 148 0.36 4.37 -10.58
N GLU A 149 0.41 4.25 -11.91
CA GLU A 149 1.69 4.34 -12.61
C GLU A 149 2.41 5.68 -12.38
N GLN A 150 1.70 6.75 -12.03
CA GLN A 150 2.28 8.04 -11.67
C GLN A 150 2.93 8.02 -10.28
N SER A 151 2.40 7.23 -9.33
CA SER A 151 2.91 7.18 -7.96
C SER A 151 4.11 6.27 -7.76
N ARG A 152 4.44 5.41 -8.75
CA ARG A 152 5.56 4.47 -8.67
C ARG A 152 6.92 5.17 -8.78
N ALA A 153 7.83 4.91 -7.85
CA ALA A 153 9.20 5.40 -7.96
C ALA A 153 9.91 4.83 -9.20
N GLY A 154 10.73 5.66 -9.85
CA GLY A 154 11.49 5.31 -11.04
C GLY A 154 12.99 5.46 -10.85
N ALA A 155 13.77 4.58 -11.49
CA ALA A 155 15.22 4.74 -11.55
C ALA A 155 15.60 5.94 -12.43
N GLY A 156 16.69 6.61 -12.06
CA GLY A 156 17.35 7.56 -12.96
C GLY A 156 18.19 6.86 -14.03
N ARG A 157 18.59 7.62 -15.03
CA ARG A 157 19.63 7.28 -16.00
C ARG A 157 20.80 8.26 -15.86
N PRO A 158 21.98 7.96 -16.43
CA PRO A 158 23.09 8.92 -16.46
C PRO A 158 22.71 10.30 -17.02
N ASP A 159 21.69 10.37 -17.86
CA ASP A 159 21.22 11.59 -18.54
C ASP A 159 19.82 12.08 -18.09
N PHE A 160 19.18 11.44 -17.11
CA PHE A 160 17.86 11.85 -16.64
C PHE A 160 17.64 11.45 -15.17
N PRO A 161 17.10 12.33 -14.30
CA PRO A 161 16.92 12.00 -12.89
C PRO A 161 15.93 10.85 -12.68
N GLY A 162 16.00 10.23 -11.49
CA GLY A 162 14.95 9.30 -11.04
C GLY A 162 13.61 10.01 -10.85
N ARG A 163 12.55 9.21 -10.74
CA ARG A 163 11.20 9.72 -10.48
C ARG A 163 10.83 9.44 -9.02
N PRO A 164 10.43 10.46 -8.25
CA PRO A 164 9.91 10.26 -6.91
C PRO A 164 8.69 9.34 -6.89
N GLY A 165 8.53 8.60 -5.80
CA GLY A 165 7.35 7.76 -5.63
C GLY A 165 7.49 6.69 -4.57
N VAL A 166 6.54 5.76 -4.60
CA VAL A 166 6.50 4.59 -3.73
C VAL A 166 7.31 3.42 -4.29
N ASN A 167 7.82 2.59 -3.41
CA ASN A 167 8.37 1.28 -3.76
C ASN A 167 7.22 0.35 -4.17
N ALA A 168 6.96 0.28 -5.47
CA ALA A 168 5.90 -0.56 -6.01
C ALA A 168 6.40 -1.99 -6.26
N LEU A 169 5.60 -2.98 -5.87
CA LEU A 169 5.71 -4.36 -6.32
C LEU A 169 4.64 -4.60 -7.39
N ARG A 170 5.05 -4.57 -8.66
CA ARG A 170 4.14 -4.97 -9.74
C ARG A 170 3.85 -6.47 -9.64
N HIS A 171 2.66 -6.85 -10.10
CA HIS A 171 2.27 -8.24 -10.23
C HIS A 171 1.58 -8.46 -11.57
N GLU A 172 1.68 -9.67 -12.11
CA GLU A 172 0.90 -10.10 -13.27
C GLU A 172 -0.37 -10.81 -12.80
N VAL A 173 -1.46 -10.64 -13.55
CA VAL A 173 -2.72 -11.34 -13.35
C VAL A 173 -3.05 -12.11 -14.63
N VAL A 174 -3.22 -13.42 -14.50
CA VAL A 174 -3.58 -14.30 -15.61
C VAL A 174 -4.92 -14.97 -15.31
N HIS A 175 -5.89 -14.74 -16.19
CA HIS A 175 -7.22 -15.35 -16.10
C HIS A 175 -7.27 -16.58 -16.98
N TYR A 176 -7.57 -17.74 -16.40
CA TYR A 176 -7.82 -18.97 -17.12
C TYR A 176 -9.31 -19.09 -17.43
N VAL A 177 -9.64 -19.34 -18.68
CA VAL A 177 -11.01 -19.44 -19.17
C VAL A 177 -11.19 -20.64 -20.07
N LYS A 178 -12.41 -21.20 -20.08
CA LYS A 178 -12.78 -22.30 -20.97
C LYS A 178 -12.89 -21.81 -22.42
N ARG A 179 -12.87 -22.76 -23.36
CA ARG A 179 -12.83 -22.50 -24.81
C ARG A 179 -13.95 -21.58 -25.31
N ASP A 180 -15.18 -21.81 -24.86
CA ASP A 180 -16.34 -21.00 -25.25
C ASP A 180 -16.17 -19.53 -24.86
N VAL A 181 -15.70 -19.26 -23.64
CA VAL A 181 -15.41 -17.90 -23.16
C VAL A 181 -14.19 -17.30 -23.87
N PHE A 182 -13.15 -18.08 -24.10
CA PHE A 182 -11.97 -17.66 -24.85
C PHE A 182 -12.34 -17.19 -26.26
N GLU A 183 -13.11 -18.00 -27.00
CA GLU A 183 -13.59 -17.67 -28.35
C GLU A 183 -14.49 -16.43 -28.34
N ALA A 184 -15.34 -16.28 -27.33
CA ALA A 184 -16.19 -15.10 -27.18
C ALA A 184 -15.37 -13.83 -26.90
N LEU A 185 -14.36 -13.89 -26.03
CA LEU A 185 -13.45 -12.77 -25.75
C LEU A 185 -12.63 -12.40 -26.99
N HIS A 186 -12.12 -13.39 -27.71
CA HIS A 186 -11.38 -13.18 -28.96
C HIS A 186 -12.26 -12.48 -30.01
N LYS A 187 -13.49 -12.96 -30.20
CA LYS A 187 -14.46 -12.32 -31.09
C LYS A 187 -14.77 -10.88 -30.65
N ALA A 188 -15.01 -10.64 -29.36
CA ALA A 188 -15.27 -9.30 -28.85
C ALA A 188 -14.07 -8.36 -29.06
N ASN A 189 -12.84 -8.86 -28.85
CA ASN A 189 -11.60 -8.12 -29.08
C ASN A 189 -11.47 -7.65 -30.54
N GLN A 190 -11.92 -8.47 -31.49
CA GLN A 190 -11.96 -8.16 -32.92
C GLN A 190 -13.09 -7.21 -33.29
N GLU A 191 -14.33 -7.58 -32.98
CA GLU A 191 -15.54 -6.87 -33.43
C GLU A 191 -15.66 -5.49 -32.78
N LEU A 192 -15.12 -5.30 -31.58
CA LEU A 192 -15.03 -3.99 -30.91
C LEU A 192 -13.78 -3.20 -31.31
N GLY A 193 -12.90 -3.76 -32.13
CA GLY A 193 -11.72 -3.08 -32.68
C GLY A 193 -10.51 -2.96 -31.75
N TYR A 194 -10.54 -3.58 -30.56
CA TYR A 194 -9.42 -3.54 -29.61
C TYR A 194 -8.15 -4.20 -30.18
N GLU A 195 -8.28 -5.29 -30.94
CA GLU A 195 -7.15 -5.91 -31.64
C GLU A 195 -6.52 -4.96 -32.67
N GLY A 196 -7.35 -4.24 -33.42
CA GLY A 196 -6.90 -3.23 -34.38
C GLY A 196 -6.16 -2.08 -33.71
N LEU A 197 -6.67 -1.59 -32.57
CA LEU A 197 -6.00 -0.56 -31.76
C LEU A 197 -4.66 -1.04 -31.21
N ALA A 198 -4.58 -2.29 -30.74
CA ALA A 198 -3.33 -2.88 -30.28
C ALA A 198 -2.30 -3.01 -31.41
N THR A 199 -2.75 -3.43 -32.60
CA THR A 199 -1.91 -3.53 -33.81
C THR A 199 -1.42 -2.16 -34.24
N ALA A 200 -2.29 -1.16 -34.31
CA ALA A 200 -1.90 0.22 -34.60
C ALA A 200 -0.86 0.73 -33.60
N LYS A 201 -1.08 0.55 -32.28
CA LYS A 201 -0.09 0.95 -31.26
C LYS A 201 1.28 0.28 -31.47
N ARG A 202 1.33 -0.98 -31.93
CA ARG A 202 2.58 -1.67 -32.28
C ARG A 202 3.22 -1.10 -33.53
N GLU A 203 2.46 -0.91 -34.61
CA GLU A 203 2.96 -0.33 -35.87
C GLU A 203 3.50 1.09 -35.69
N PHE A 204 2.86 1.90 -34.84
CA PHE A 204 3.32 3.24 -34.47
C PHE A 204 4.44 3.23 -33.41
N GLY A 205 4.82 2.06 -32.87
CA GLY A 205 5.96 1.92 -31.96
C GLY A 205 5.71 2.34 -30.50
N PHE A 206 4.46 2.47 -30.05
CA PHE A 206 4.14 2.89 -28.68
C PHE A 206 4.18 1.76 -27.64
N ARG A 207 4.37 0.51 -28.07
CA ARG A 207 4.28 -0.69 -27.22
C ARG A 207 5.63 -1.26 -26.72
N GLY A 208 6.76 -0.72 -27.20
CA GLY A 208 8.09 -1.19 -26.80
C GLY A 208 8.34 -2.67 -27.11
N ASN A 209 9.13 -3.35 -26.28
CA ASN A 209 9.44 -4.78 -26.42
C ASN A 209 8.39 -5.64 -25.71
N GLU A 210 7.30 -5.98 -26.38
CA GLU A 210 6.31 -6.93 -25.86
C GLU A 210 6.77 -8.37 -26.09
N LYS A 211 6.46 -9.27 -25.13
CA LYS A 211 6.61 -10.70 -25.35
C LYS A 211 5.58 -11.15 -26.40
N PRO A 212 5.95 -11.96 -27.40
CA PRO A 212 4.99 -12.52 -28.34
C PRO A 212 3.92 -13.30 -27.58
N ILE A 213 2.66 -13.08 -27.96
CA ILE A 213 1.52 -13.86 -27.47
C ILE A 213 1.14 -14.89 -28.53
N ASP A 214 0.65 -16.04 -28.12
CA ASP A 214 0.06 -17.04 -29.02
C ASP A 214 -1.45 -16.81 -29.10
N PRO A 215 -1.99 -16.28 -30.22
CA PRO A 215 -3.41 -15.96 -30.32
C PRO A 215 -4.34 -17.19 -30.26
N SER A 216 -3.79 -18.41 -30.42
CA SER A 216 -4.57 -19.64 -30.32
C SER A 216 -4.85 -20.05 -28.87
N SER A 217 -4.10 -19.51 -27.92
CA SER A 217 -4.18 -19.87 -26.50
C SER A 217 -4.24 -18.66 -25.56
N GLN A 218 -4.02 -17.43 -26.05
CA GLN A 218 -4.06 -16.20 -25.28
C GLN A 218 -4.82 -15.09 -26.01
N VAL A 219 -5.60 -14.31 -25.26
CA VAL A 219 -6.20 -13.05 -25.70
C VAL A 219 -6.04 -11.99 -24.61
N ASP A 220 -5.56 -10.81 -25.01
CA ASP A 220 -5.57 -9.63 -24.14
C ASP A 220 -6.81 -8.79 -24.47
N PHE A 221 -7.64 -8.51 -23.46
CA PHE A 221 -8.91 -7.79 -23.61
C PHE A 221 -9.12 -6.83 -22.44
N LEU A 222 -9.36 -5.53 -22.74
CA LEU A 222 -9.52 -4.47 -21.75
C LEU A 222 -8.42 -4.50 -20.65
N ASP A 223 -7.16 -4.51 -21.09
CA ASP A 223 -5.96 -4.56 -20.24
C ASP A 223 -5.79 -5.81 -19.36
N ASN A 224 -6.64 -6.82 -19.54
CA ASN A 224 -6.57 -8.10 -18.84
C ASN A 224 -6.08 -9.22 -19.76
N ARG A 225 -5.23 -10.11 -19.23
CA ARG A 225 -4.74 -11.30 -19.93
C ARG A 225 -5.63 -12.50 -19.65
N PHE A 226 -6.12 -13.15 -20.71
CA PHE A 226 -6.88 -14.39 -20.64
C PHE A 226 -6.17 -15.51 -21.39
N VAL A 227 -6.10 -16.68 -20.78
CA VAL A 227 -5.44 -17.88 -21.31
C VAL A 227 -6.44 -19.03 -21.35
N LEU A 228 -6.40 -19.81 -22.42
CA LEU A 228 -7.22 -21.02 -22.55
C LEU A 228 -6.81 -22.06 -21.49
N GLY A 229 -7.78 -22.49 -20.68
CA GLY A 229 -7.60 -23.50 -19.65
C GLY A 229 -8.75 -24.49 -19.58
N GLU A 230 -8.55 -25.58 -18.84
CA GLU A 230 -9.59 -26.59 -18.60
C GLU A 230 -10.64 -26.10 -17.58
N GLU A 231 -10.25 -25.19 -16.69
CA GLU A 231 -11.08 -24.62 -15.63
C GLU A 231 -10.93 -23.10 -15.55
N PHE A 232 -11.90 -22.46 -14.90
CA PHE A 232 -11.79 -21.04 -14.57
C PHE A 232 -10.82 -20.84 -13.40
N GLY A 233 -9.92 -19.88 -13.52
CA GLY A 233 -8.98 -19.57 -12.47
C GLY A 233 -8.34 -18.20 -12.65
N VAL A 234 -7.75 -17.68 -11.58
CA VAL A 234 -6.91 -16.49 -11.63
C VAL A 234 -5.62 -16.82 -10.93
N ARG A 235 -4.50 -16.56 -11.60
CA ARG A 235 -3.16 -16.70 -11.04
C ARG A 235 -2.50 -15.34 -10.99
N THR A 236 -1.75 -15.11 -9.93
CA THR A 236 -1.01 -13.87 -9.76
C THR A 236 0.44 -14.15 -9.43
N SER A 237 1.37 -13.43 -10.03
CA SER A 237 2.80 -13.58 -9.79
C SER A 237 3.49 -12.24 -9.64
N VAL A 238 4.56 -12.20 -8.84
CA VAL A 238 5.34 -10.99 -8.61
C VAL A 238 6.22 -10.64 -9.81
N ASN A 239 6.47 -9.35 -10.01
CA ASN A 239 7.45 -8.90 -11.00
C ASN A 239 8.88 -9.17 -10.51
N GLU A 240 9.63 -9.98 -11.25
CA GLU A 240 10.98 -10.41 -10.90
C GLU A 240 11.98 -9.26 -10.74
N SER A 241 11.87 -8.21 -11.56
CA SER A 241 12.77 -7.06 -11.48
C SER A 241 12.55 -6.23 -10.22
N ASP A 242 11.29 -6.11 -9.78
CA ASP A 242 10.96 -5.43 -8.53
C ASP A 242 11.46 -6.24 -7.33
N MET A 243 11.17 -7.54 -7.33
CA MET A 243 11.60 -8.48 -6.30
C MET A 243 13.14 -8.54 -6.17
N SER A 244 13.87 -8.58 -7.29
CA SER A 244 15.34 -8.55 -7.29
C SER A 244 15.90 -7.25 -6.70
N GLY A 245 15.33 -6.10 -7.10
CA GLY A 245 15.71 -4.80 -6.56
C GLY A 245 15.47 -4.68 -5.06
N ILE A 246 14.31 -5.13 -4.58
CA ILE A 246 13.99 -5.20 -3.15
C ILE A 246 14.98 -6.11 -2.41
N GLY A 247 15.32 -7.27 -2.98
CA GLY A 247 16.22 -8.24 -2.37
C GLY A 247 17.64 -7.71 -2.19
N ASN A 248 18.09 -6.81 -3.07
CA ASN A 248 19.37 -6.13 -2.89
C ASN A 248 19.41 -5.25 -1.64
N TRP A 249 18.31 -4.54 -1.36
CA TRP A 249 18.20 -3.67 -0.19
C TRP A 249 17.97 -4.45 1.10
N ILE A 250 17.20 -5.54 1.09
CA ILE A 250 17.06 -6.45 2.25
C ILE A 250 18.44 -7.00 2.64
N ARG A 251 19.18 -7.55 1.66
CA ARG A 251 20.53 -8.11 1.89
C ARG A 251 21.54 -7.06 2.39
N GLY A 252 21.36 -5.79 2.04
CA GLY A 252 22.13 -4.68 2.58
C GLY A 252 21.74 -4.29 4.00
N ALA A 253 20.44 -4.26 4.29
CA ALA A 253 19.87 -3.94 5.59
C ALA A 253 20.33 -4.93 6.67
N GLN A 254 20.34 -6.22 6.37
CA GLN A 254 20.80 -7.28 7.27
C GLN A 254 22.26 -7.18 7.70
N LYS A 255 23.09 -6.43 6.96
CA LYS A 255 24.49 -6.19 7.34
C LYS A 255 24.64 -5.02 8.30
N GLN A 256 23.59 -4.23 8.49
CA GLN A 256 23.61 -2.98 9.24
C GLN A 256 22.58 -2.95 10.37
N ALA A 257 21.64 -3.89 10.43
CA ALA A 257 20.62 -3.98 11.46
C ALA A 257 20.59 -5.39 12.07
N ASP A 258 20.24 -5.46 13.35
CA ASP A 258 20.05 -6.72 14.07
C ASP A 258 18.74 -7.40 13.64
N TRP A 259 17.73 -6.59 13.29
CA TRP A 259 16.42 -7.05 12.84
C TRP A 259 15.97 -6.31 11.59
N THR A 260 15.30 -7.00 10.67
CA THR A 260 14.70 -6.38 9.48
C THR A 260 13.23 -6.71 9.44
N ILE A 261 12.36 -5.72 9.24
CA ILE A 261 10.92 -5.90 9.12
C ILE A 261 10.43 -5.32 7.78
N TYR A 262 9.40 -5.94 7.22
CA TYR A 262 8.86 -5.55 5.92
C TYR A 262 7.36 -5.25 6.01
N GLY A 263 6.98 -3.98 5.79
CA GLY A 263 5.59 -3.56 5.64
C GLY A 263 5.10 -3.72 4.21
N PHE A 264 3.83 -4.05 4.01
CA PHE A 264 3.27 -4.20 2.67
C PHE A 264 1.81 -3.80 2.56
N HIS A 265 1.52 -2.85 1.67
CA HIS A 265 0.17 -2.35 1.45
C HIS A 265 -0.46 -2.98 0.19
N CYS A 266 -1.57 -3.72 0.37
CA CYS A 266 -2.19 -4.56 -0.66
C CYS A 266 -3.72 -4.63 -0.54
N HIS A 267 -4.45 -4.01 -1.46
CA HIS A 267 -5.91 -4.18 -1.55
C HIS A 267 -6.32 -5.42 -2.32
N GLU A 268 -5.45 -5.94 -3.19
CA GLU A 268 -5.75 -7.12 -4.01
C GLU A 268 -6.18 -8.30 -3.13
N SER A 269 -7.05 -9.15 -3.68
CA SER A 269 -7.70 -10.24 -2.96
C SER A 269 -7.55 -11.56 -3.73
N GLY A 270 -7.54 -12.67 -3.00
CA GLY A 270 -7.62 -14.01 -3.57
C GLY A 270 -8.98 -14.32 -4.21
N GLN A 271 -9.09 -15.52 -4.78
CA GLN A 271 -10.30 -15.96 -5.50
C GLN A 271 -11.36 -16.60 -4.60
N THR A 272 -11.01 -16.97 -3.38
CA THR A 272 -11.87 -17.68 -2.44
C THR A 272 -12.12 -16.84 -1.19
N GLY A 273 -13.02 -17.31 -0.32
CA GLY A 273 -13.34 -16.65 0.94
C GLY A 273 -14.46 -15.62 0.83
N GLU A 274 -14.90 -15.14 2.00
CA GLU A 274 -15.99 -14.19 2.11
C GLU A 274 -15.53 -12.77 1.76
N PHE A 275 -16.46 -11.99 1.20
CA PHE A 275 -16.27 -10.55 0.97
C PHE A 275 -16.58 -9.77 2.22
N HIS A 276 -15.64 -8.95 2.65
CA HIS A 276 -15.81 -7.97 3.70
C HIS A 276 -15.53 -6.59 3.08
N GLY A 277 -16.60 -5.82 2.85
CA GLY A 277 -16.50 -4.60 2.05
C GLY A 277 -16.23 -4.90 0.58
N LEU A 278 -15.16 -4.32 0.04
CA LEU A 278 -14.74 -4.51 -1.36
C LEU A 278 -13.75 -5.66 -1.56
N ASN A 279 -13.22 -6.22 -0.46
CA ASN A 279 -12.11 -7.17 -0.49
C ASN A 279 -12.52 -8.52 0.07
N ARG A 280 -11.82 -9.58 -0.36
CA ARG A 280 -11.93 -10.90 0.29
C ARG A 280 -10.92 -11.03 1.43
N LEU A 281 -11.25 -11.88 2.39
CA LEU A 281 -10.35 -12.24 3.50
C LEU A 281 -9.10 -13.00 3.03
N THR A 282 -9.23 -13.78 1.95
CA THR A 282 -8.11 -14.54 1.40
C THR A 282 -7.15 -13.59 0.70
N PRO A 283 -5.85 -13.61 1.03
CA PRO A 283 -4.83 -12.85 0.30
C PRO A 283 -4.63 -13.39 -1.12
N PRO A 284 -4.16 -12.57 -2.06
CA PRO A 284 -3.77 -13.04 -3.40
C PRO A 284 -2.48 -13.89 -3.33
N GLU A 285 -2.30 -14.78 -4.30
CA GLU A 285 -1.17 -15.73 -4.37
C GLU A 285 0.18 -14.99 -4.35
N PHE A 286 0.31 -13.89 -5.10
CA PHE A 286 1.56 -13.13 -5.16
C PHE A 286 1.94 -12.52 -3.80
N LEU A 287 0.96 -12.18 -2.95
CA LEU A 287 1.23 -11.61 -1.62
C LEU A 287 1.76 -12.68 -0.68
N VAL A 288 1.21 -13.90 -0.75
CA VAL A 288 1.70 -15.05 0.02
C VAL A 288 3.13 -15.38 -0.40
N ASP A 289 3.38 -15.50 -1.70
CA ASP A 289 4.72 -15.77 -2.25
C ASP A 289 5.73 -14.69 -1.85
N PHE A 290 5.33 -13.41 -1.94
CA PHE A 290 6.18 -12.30 -1.56
C PHE A 290 6.48 -12.29 -0.06
N ALA A 291 5.47 -12.51 0.79
CA ALA A 291 5.65 -12.54 2.24
C ALA A 291 6.62 -13.65 2.65
N HIS A 292 6.41 -14.88 2.16
CA HIS A 292 7.33 -16.01 2.38
C HIS A 292 8.74 -15.68 1.88
N TRP A 293 8.84 -15.09 0.70
CA TRP A 293 10.13 -14.71 0.14
C TRP A 293 10.88 -13.66 0.98
N THR A 294 10.20 -12.66 1.54
CA THR A 294 10.87 -11.67 2.42
C THR A 294 11.43 -12.32 3.68
N ILE A 295 10.71 -13.28 4.28
CA ILE A 295 11.20 -14.07 5.41
C ILE A 295 12.38 -14.95 4.99
N ASP A 296 12.35 -15.50 3.78
CA ASP A 296 13.47 -16.29 3.22
C ASP A 296 14.71 -15.44 2.94
N GLN A 297 14.54 -14.15 2.62
CA GLN A 297 15.62 -13.19 2.59
C GLN A 297 16.09 -12.78 3.99
N GLY A 298 15.41 -13.22 5.05
CA GLY A 298 15.74 -13.05 6.46
C GLY A 298 15.18 -11.78 7.11
N CYS A 299 14.02 -11.30 6.64
CA CYS A 299 13.16 -10.45 7.46
C CYS A 299 12.62 -11.24 8.66
N ALA A 300 12.54 -10.59 9.81
CA ALA A 300 12.02 -11.14 11.06
C ALA A 300 10.48 -11.02 11.20
N LEU A 301 9.85 -10.20 10.34
CA LEU A 301 8.42 -9.91 10.38
C LEU A 301 7.95 -9.39 9.02
N PHE A 302 6.76 -9.84 8.60
CA PHE A 302 5.98 -9.23 7.52
C PHE A 302 4.67 -8.64 8.06
N ALA A 303 4.42 -7.36 7.80
CA ALA A 303 3.25 -6.63 8.29
C ALA A 303 2.42 -6.08 7.13
N GLY A 304 1.27 -6.70 6.86
CA GLY A 304 0.34 -6.31 5.80
C GLY A 304 -0.65 -5.21 6.20
N HIS A 305 -1.05 -4.41 5.22
CA HIS A 305 -1.89 -3.20 5.33
C HIS A 305 -2.81 -3.03 4.12
N GLY A 306 -3.81 -2.14 4.22
CA GLY A 306 -4.60 -1.64 3.07
C GLY A 306 -6.05 -2.12 2.98
N PRO A 307 -6.38 -3.41 3.13
CA PRO A 307 -7.78 -3.86 3.06
C PRO A 307 -8.71 -3.24 4.13
N HIS A 308 -8.16 -2.52 5.12
CA HIS A 308 -8.84 -1.95 6.29
C HIS A 308 -9.57 -2.98 7.16
N LEU A 309 -9.21 -4.25 7.02
CA LEU A 309 -9.78 -5.38 7.74
C LEU A 309 -8.68 -6.38 8.07
N LEU A 310 -8.91 -7.21 9.08
CA LEU A 310 -7.96 -8.26 9.45
C LEU A 310 -7.96 -9.38 8.40
N ARG A 311 -6.76 -9.79 7.99
CA ARG A 311 -6.55 -11.03 7.23
C ARG A 311 -5.80 -12.05 8.10
N GLY A 312 -5.60 -13.24 7.57
CA GLY A 312 -4.94 -14.34 8.29
C GLY A 312 -3.57 -13.97 8.86
N ILE A 313 -3.19 -14.69 9.91
CA ILE A 313 -1.86 -14.65 10.51
C ILE A 313 -1.22 -16.01 10.26
N GLU A 314 0.05 -16.00 9.86
CA GLU A 314 0.84 -17.20 9.62
C GLU A 314 2.15 -17.12 10.41
N ILE A 315 2.63 -18.26 10.92
CA ILE A 315 4.00 -18.41 11.40
C ILE A 315 4.77 -19.21 10.35
N TYR A 316 5.60 -18.53 9.57
CA TYR A 316 6.40 -19.13 8.51
C TYR A 316 7.87 -19.17 8.93
N LYS A 317 8.46 -20.37 9.00
CA LYS A 317 9.85 -20.60 9.49
C LYS A 317 10.13 -19.95 10.84
N GLY A 318 9.12 -19.91 11.72
CA GLY A 318 9.19 -19.32 13.06
C GLY A 318 8.96 -17.81 13.10
N MET A 319 8.87 -17.13 11.96
CA MET A 319 8.63 -15.70 11.88
C MET A 319 7.15 -15.39 11.59
N PRO A 320 6.58 -14.34 12.20
CA PRO A 320 5.20 -13.94 11.98
C PRO A 320 5.00 -13.24 10.63
N ILE A 321 3.87 -13.55 10.00
CA ILE A 321 3.32 -12.89 8.81
C ILE A 321 1.90 -12.47 9.13
N PHE A 322 1.63 -11.18 9.06
CA PHE A 322 0.28 -10.62 9.11
C PHE A 322 -0.12 -10.22 7.70
N TYR A 323 -1.15 -10.86 7.13
CA TYR A 323 -1.60 -10.52 5.77
C TYR A 323 -2.39 -9.22 5.70
N SER A 324 -2.91 -8.76 6.84
CA SER A 324 -3.47 -7.41 7.04
C SER A 324 -3.74 -7.18 8.53
N LEU A 325 -3.23 -6.08 9.07
CA LEU A 325 -3.42 -5.66 10.46
C LEU A 325 -4.71 -4.83 10.67
N GLY A 326 -5.47 -4.54 9.62
CA GLY A 326 -6.65 -3.69 9.70
C GLY A 326 -6.28 -2.23 9.98
N ASN A 327 -7.09 -1.54 10.79
CA ASN A 327 -6.94 -0.12 11.05
C ASN A 327 -6.34 0.12 12.45
N PHE A 328 -5.30 0.94 12.54
CA PHE A 328 -4.82 1.48 13.81
C PHE A 328 -5.59 2.77 14.19
N ILE A 329 -5.68 3.71 13.23
CA ILE A 329 -6.49 4.93 13.34
C ILE A 329 -7.19 5.10 12.01
N PHE A 330 -8.52 5.25 12.00
CA PHE A 330 -9.27 5.38 10.76
C PHE A 330 -10.17 6.62 10.78
N GLN A 331 -9.69 7.71 10.18
CA GLN A 331 -10.37 9.00 10.10
C GLN A 331 -10.32 9.53 8.67
N ASN A 332 -11.25 9.07 7.83
CA ASN A 332 -11.40 9.54 6.44
C ASN A 332 -12.59 10.50 6.23
N GLU A 333 -13.36 10.80 7.28
CA GLU A 333 -14.53 11.69 7.26
C GLU A 333 -14.26 13.08 7.88
N SER A 334 -12.99 13.53 7.90
CA SER A 334 -12.63 14.86 8.44
C SER A 334 -11.54 15.58 7.65
N VAL A 335 -11.46 15.31 6.34
CA VAL A 335 -10.59 16.03 5.40
C VAL A 335 -11.16 17.43 5.14
N LEU A 336 -10.32 18.46 5.24
CA LEU A 336 -10.77 19.86 5.30
C LEU A 336 -11.08 20.49 3.94
N ARG A 337 -10.44 20.02 2.87
CA ARG A 337 -10.60 20.51 1.50
C ARG A 337 -10.44 19.34 0.53
N LEU A 338 -11.24 19.33 -0.53
CA LEU A 338 -11.28 18.29 -1.55
C LEU A 338 -11.35 18.93 -2.94
N PRO A 339 -10.86 18.25 -4.00
CA PRO A 339 -11.02 18.71 -5.37
C PRO A 339 -12.49 18.74 -5.83
N ASP A 340 -12.79 19.61 -6.79
CA ASP A 340 -14.12 19.79 -7.40
C ASP A 340 -14.68 18.47 -7.98
N GLU A 341 -13.81 17.65 -8.55
CA GLU A 341 -14.08 16.31 -9.06
C GLU A 341 -14.70 15.38 -8.02
N ALA A 342 -14.29 15.52 -6.75
CA ALA A 342 -14.86 14.75 -5.66
C ALA A 342 -16.35 15.12 -5.47
N TYR A 343 -16.68 16.41 -5.47
CA TYR A 343 -18.06 16.90 -5.34
C TYR A 343 -18.92 16.46 -6.52
N ARG A 344 -18.43 16.66 -7.76
CA ARG A 344 -19.14 16.29 -8.98
C ARG A 344 -19.50 14.81 -9.04
N ARG A 345 -18.65 13.92 -8.52
CA ARG A 345 -18.91 12.47 -8.46
C ARG A 345 -20.17 12.13 -7.65
N PHE A 346 -20.49 12.93 -6.65
CA PHE A 346 -21.69 12.78 -5.82
C PHE A 346 -22.82 13.74 -6.20
N GLY A 347 -22.70 14.45 -7.33
CA GLY A 347 -23.70 15.41 -7.79
C GLY A 347 -23.79 16.68 -6.93
N LEU A 348 -22.72 17.01 -6.20
CA LEU A 348 -22.64 18.23 -5.38
C LEU A 348 -22.04 19.38 -6.20
N GLY A 349 -22.57 20.58 -6.01
CA GLY A 349 -22.13 21.83 -6.60
C GLY A 349 -21.34 22.72 -5.63
N TYR A 350 -21.18 24.00 -6.01
CA TYR A 350 -20.32 24.96 -5.30
C TYR A 350 -20.87 25.50 -3.98
N ASP A 351 -22.16 25.28 -3.69
CA ASP A 351 -22.81 25.69 -2.45
C ASP A 351 -22.65 24.66 -1.32
N GLN A 352 -22.16 23.45 -1.62
CA GLN A 352 -21.85 22.43 -0.63
C GLN A 352 -20.42 22.53 -0.10
N THR A 353 -20.28 22.19 1.18
CA THR A 353 -19.02 22.22 1.92
C THR A 353 -18.35 20.85 1.94
N PRO A 354 -17.07 20.76 2.37
CA PRO A 354 -16.43 19.48 2.64
C PRO A 354 -17.24 18.57 3.58
N GLY A 355 -17.92 19.14 4.58
CA GLY A 355 -18.78 18.39 5.49
C GLY A 355 -19.97 17.74 4.76
N ASP A 356 -20.62 18.48 3.86
CA ASP A 356 -21.74 17.97 3.06
C ASP A 356 -21.29 16.84 2.12
N TYR A 357 -20.09 16.96 1.54
CA TYR A 357 -19.49 15.88 0.74
C TYR A 357 -19.26 14.62 1.56
N LEU A 358 -18.65 14.74 2.74
CA LEU A 358 -18.32 13.59 3.59
C LEU A 358 -19.59 12.92 4.14
N ASP A 359 -20.58 13.71 4.54
CA ASP A 359 -21.90 13.20 4.94
C ASP A 359 -22.62 12.49 3.78
N THR A 360 -22.62 13.10 2.60
CA THR A 360 -23.21 12.49 1.39
C THR A 360 -22.53 11.17 1.05
N ARG A 361 -21.19 11.13 1.06
CA ARG A 361 -20.41 9.93 0.75
C ARG A 361 -20.72 8.79 1.72
N SER A 362 -20.70 9.08 3.03
CA SER A 362 -20.99 8.12 4.08
C SER A 362 -22.50 7.80 4.22
N GLY A 363 -23.37 8.57 3.57
CA GLY A 363 -24.83 8.49 3.74
C GLY A 363 -25.22 8.72 5.19
N SER A 364 -24.69 9.78 5.80
CA SER A 364 -24.85 10.10 7.23
C SER A 364 -24.47 8.93 8.13
N GLY A 365 -23.37 8.24 7.79
CA GLY A 365 -22.84 7.10 8.52
C GLY A 365 -23.52 5.75 8.25
N THR A 366 -24.45 5.66 7.30
CA THR A 366 -25.20 4.41 7.03
C THR A 366 -24.59 3.52 5.94
N ARG A 367 -23.62 4.02 5.16
CA ARG A 367 -22.94 3.28 4.10
C ARG A 367 -21.43 3.53 4.08
N ALA A 368 -20.75 2.94 3.09
CA ALA A 368 -19.29 2.96 2.96
C ALA A 368 -18.60 2.43 4.24
N PHE A 369 -17.46 2.99 4.62
CA PHE A 369 -16.72 2.54 5.80
C PHE A 369 -17.47 2.81 7.11
N ALA A 370 -18.13 3.96 7.23
CA ALA A 370 -18.86 4.34 8.44
C ALA A 370 -20.02 3.39 8.76
N GLY A 371 -20.72 2.91 7.73
CA GLY A 371 -21.89 2.03 7.89
C GLY A 371 -21.57 0.55 8.10
N ASN A 372 -20.31 0.12 8.01
CA ASN A 372 -19.95 -1.29 8.14
C ASN A 372 -19.01 -1.51 9.33
N PRO A 373 -19.47 -2.22 10.39
CA PRO A 373 -18.68 -2.41 11.61
C PRO A 373 -17.37 -3.17 11.39
N VAL A 374 -17.22 -3.93 10.30
CA VAL A 374 -16.01 -4.70 10.01
C VAL A 374 -14.75 -3.83 9.94
N PHE A 375 -14.87 -2.57 9.53
CA PHE A 375 -13.75 -1.63 9.42
C PHE A 375 -13.38 -0.97 10.76
N TRP A 376 -14.21 -1.16 11.78
CA TRP A 376 -14.04 -0.62 13.14
C TRP A 376 -13.73 -1.72 14.15
N GLN A 377 -13.57 -2.95 13.67
CA GLN A 377 -13.16 -4.11 14.44
C GLN A 377 -11.73 -4.44 14.04
N SER A 378 -10.78 -4.07 14.90
CA SER A 378 -9.38 -4.47 14.83
C SER A 378 -8.97 -4.98 16.21
N VAL A 379 -7.90 -5.78 16.27
CA VAL A 379 -7.41 -6.39 17.54
C VAL A 379 -6.60 -5.40 18.36
#